data_AF-A0A816B8H0-F1
#
_entry.id   AF-A0A816B8H0-F1
#
_cell.length_a   1.000
_cell.length_b   1.000
_cell.length_c   1.000
_cell.angle_alpha   90.00
_cell.angle_beta   90.00
_cell.angle_gamma   90.00
#
_symmetry.space_group_name_H-M   'P 1'
#
loop_
_entity.id
_entity.type
_entity.pdbx_description
1 polymer ?
#
loop_
_entity_poly.entity_id
_entity_poly.type
_entity_poly.pdbx_seq_one_letter_code
_entity_poly.pdbx_strand_id
1 'polypeptide(L)'
;MSPFLNDLCDKLEQLYRQQLSSSSDLLHLYFSQSVSNDEFLKLRTNKNGLMCINEFLFANTDENIPLIFLEHENFKHSPTNNVNVLFKISISQTNVPNALYANIGTVSQFVHEKDYLISMSSIYRIGTVEALPEIPSVWLIHLTLLDQDDQELINSIQNIDTDEFYDDDYLALVGSNISDKLNQFKSTRKLCEQTLKPEAKHIRPVLLHYNMGIIYDALNDFNKALDQYKSAIKLIRDYEQHDAPKGNLLFAPIYSNMGLTYQKMNMSIHAFDHVFRALTIISNHPENSLFHSELSSGVYFNLGYTVHQQGQIREAKNYYEHALKSLQKYLPNDHPTVVKLHDILNSLKSEDETAKHSD
;
A
#
# COMPACT_ATOMS: atom_id res chain seq x y z
N MET A 1 -7.15 7.33 4.99
CA MET A 1 -7.63 8.04 3.79
C MET A 1 -9.04 8.57 4.10
N SER A 2 -9.40 9.78 3.69
CA SER A 2 -10.70 10.38 4.08
C SER A 2 -11.88 9.55 3.53
N PRO A 3 -13.06 9.54 4.19
CA PRO A 3 -14.26 8.85 3.68
C PRO A 3 -14.62 9.26 2.25
N PHE A 4 -14.32 10.50 1.88
CA PHE A 4 -14.52 11.05 0.54
C PHE A 4 -13.64 10.37 -0.52
N LEU A 5 -12.34 10.19 -0.23
CA LEU A 5 -11.41 9.56 -1.18
C LEU A 5 -11.78 8.09 -1.43
N ASN A 6 -12.24 7.37 -0.40
CA ASN A 6 -12.70 5.99 -0.54
C ASN A 6 -13.96 5.91 -1.43
N ASP A 7 -14.96 6.77 -1.18
CA ASP A 7 -16.19 6.82 -1.99
C ASP A 7 -15.89 7.19 -3.45
N LEU A 8 -14.93 8.10 -3.69
CA LEU A 8 -14.51 8.48 -5.03
C LEU A 8 -13.84 7.30 -5.77
N CYS A 9 -12.92 6.57 -5.13
CA CYS A 9 -12.28 5.39 -5.70
C CYS A 9 -13.32 4.29 -6.03
N ASP A 10 -14.25 4.02 -5.10
CA ASP A 10 -15.27 2.99 -5.29
C ASP A 10 -16.21 3.34 -6.47
N LYS A 11 -16.62 4.61 -6.59
CA LYS A 11 -17.43 5.09 -7.72
C LYS A 11 -16.67 5.05 -9.04
N LEU A 12 -15.40 5.44 -9.04
CA LEU A 12 -14.55 5.39 -10.23
C LEU A 12 -14.40 3.95 -10.74
N GLU A 13 -14.20 2.99 -9.82
CA GLU A 13 -14.12 1.57 -10.18
C GLU A 13 -15.45 1.04 -10.76
N GLN A 14 -16.59 1.45 -10.20
CA GLN A 14 -17.90 1.09 -10.75
C GLN A 14 -18.08 1.61 -12.17
N LEU A 15 -17.76 2.89 -12.41
CA LEU A 15 -17.86 3.51 -13.73
C LEU A 15 -16.91 2.86 -14.74
N TYR A 16 -15.66 2.61 -14.34
CA TYR A 16 -14.70 1.90 -15.18
C TYR A 16 -15.25 0.54 -15.64
N ARG A 17 -15.77 -0.26 -14.71
CA ARG A 17 -16.35 -1.59 -15.03
C ARG A 17 -17.55 -1.50 -15.97
N GLN A 18 -18.37 -0.45 -15.86
CA GLN A 18 -19.51 -0.24 -16.75
C GLN A 18 -19.09 0.20 -18.16
N GLN A 19 -17.95 0.87 -18.28
CA GLN A 19 -17.45 1.47 -19.52
C GLN A 19 -16.37 0.63 -20.21
N LEU A 20 -16.08 -0.57 -19.69
CA LEU A 20 -15.11 -1.48 -20.29
C LEU A 20 -15.54 -1.85 -21.71
N SER A 21 -14.89 -1.25 -22.70
CA SER A 21 -15.03 -1.58 -24.11
C SER A 21 -13.90 -2.48 -24.55
N SER A 22 -14.20 -3.59 -25.23
CA SER A 22 -13.21 -4.43 -25.90
C SER A 22 -12.72 -3.82 -27.22
N SER A 23 -12.53 -2.49 -27.24
CA SER A 23 -12.01 -1.79 -28.42
C SER A 23 -10.50 -2.01 -28.51
N SER A 24 -10.01 -2.20 -29.74
CA SER A 24 -8.57 -2.20 -30.03
C SER A 24 -7.97 -0.80 -30.15
N ASP A 25 -8.81 0.24 -30.11
CA ASP A 25 -8.38 1.62 -30.33
C ASP A 25 -7.69 2.18 -29.09
N LEU A 26 -6.66 3.01 -29.32
CA LEU A 26 -6.00 3.76 -28.27
C LEU A 26 -6.90 4.92 -27.84
N LEU A 27 -7.15 5.02 -26.53
CA LEU A 27 -7.77 6.20 -25.96
C LEU A 27 -6.72 7.28 -25.74
N HIS A 28 -6.96 8.45 -26.31
CA HIS A 28 -6.11 9.63 -26.11
C HIS A 28 -6.79 10.62 -25.18
N LEU A 29 -6.09 11.00 -24.11
CA LEU A 29 -6.54 11.98 -23.13
C LEU A 29 -5.51 13.09 -23.01
N TYR A 30 -5.98 14.31 -22.77
CA TYR A 30 -5.18 15.52 -22.71
C TYR A 30 -5.41 16.24 -21.39
N PHE A 31 -4.33 16.72 -20.79
CA PHE A 31 -4.38 17.65 -19.67
C PHE A 31 -3.21 18.63 -19.76
N SER A 32 -3.36 19.81 -19.16
CA SER A 32 -2.34 20.85 -19.17
C SER A 32 -1.87 21.20 -17.77
N GLN A 33 -0.59 21.55 -17.62
CA GLN A 33 -0.04 22.01 -16.36
C GLN A 33 1.11 23.00 -16.58
N SER A 34 1.22 23.98 -15.70
CA SER A 34 2.43 24.80 -15.55
C SER A 34 3.43 24.05 -14.69
N VAL A 35 4.59 23.70 -15.25
CA VAL A 35 5.63 22.89 -14.61
C VAL A 35 6.88 23.73 -14.40
N SER A 36 7.62 23.52 -13.31
CA SER A 36 8.88 24.26 -13.10
C SER A 36 9.92 23.90 -14.17
N ASN A 37 10.82 24.83 -14.51
CA ASN A 37 11.89 24.56 -15.48
C ASN A 37 12.73 23.32 -15.11
N ASP A 38 13.00 23.09 -13.82
CA ASP A 38 13.79 21.95 -13.37
C ASP A 38 13.07 20.61 -13.58
N GLU A 39 11.79 20.54 -13.24
CA GLU A 39 10.95 19.36 -13.51
C GLU A 39 10.77 19.11 -15.01
N PHE A 40 10.57 20.18 -15.79
CA PHE A 40 10.50 20.07 -17.24
C PHE A 40 11.79 19.50 -17.84
N LEU A 41 12.97 19.96 -17.38
CA LEU A 41 14.26 19.41 -17.81
C LEU A 41 14.42 17.94 -17.43
N LYS A 42 13.96 17.52 -16.24
CA LYS A 42 13.94 16.11 -15.84
C LYS A 42 13.07 15.27 -16.77
N LEU A 43 11.85 15.73 -17.08
CA LEU A 43 10.95 15.03 -18.01
C LEU A 43 11.55 14.93 -19.41
N ARG A 44 12.19 16.01 -19.90
CA ARG A 44 12.80 16.05 -21.22
C ARG A 44 14.03 15.16 -21.35
N THR A 45 14.84 15.04 -20.30
CA THR A 45 16.05 14.21 -20.28
C THR A 45 15.75 12.74 -20.01
N ASN A 46 14.68 12.44 -19.27
CA ASN A 46 14.25 11.08 -18.91
C ASN A 46 13.32 10.45 -19.97
N LYS A 47 13.67 10.58 -21.25
CA LYS A 47 12.91 9.96 -22.35
C LYS A 47 12.91 8.43 -22.20
N ASN A 48 11.74 7.81 -22.42
CA ASN A 48 11.45 6.40 -22.18
C ASN A 48 11.47 5.97 -20.69
N GLY A 49 11.78 6.88 -19.77
CA GLY A 49 11.71 6.62 -18.33
C GLY A 49 10.27 6.60 -17.81
N LEU A 50 10.15 6.35 -16.51
CA LEU A 50 8.87 6.26 -15.81
C LEU A 50 8.53 7.58 -15.10
N MET A 51 7.24 7.92 -15.10
CA MET A 51 6.66 9.03 -14.35
C MET A 51 5.46 8.52 -13.56
N CYS A 52 5.37 8.87 -12.28
CA CYS A 52 4.21 8.57 -11.46
C CYS A 52 3.43 9.85 -11.14
N ILE A 53 2.11 9.80 -11.24
CA ILE A 53 1.21 10.88 -10.79
C ILE A 53 0.44 10.35 -9.58
N ASN A 54 0.72 10.91 -8.41
CA ASN A 54 0.13 10.50 -7.13
C ASN A 54 -1.15 11.29 -6.76
N GLU A 55 -1.76 11.94 -7.74
CA GLU A 55 -2.99 12.70 -7.60
C GLU A 55 -4.04 12.19 -8.58
N PHE A 56 -5.31 12.48 -8.30
CA PHE A 56 -6.37 12.22 -9.27
C PHE A 56 -6.17 13.14 -10.47
N LEU A 57 -6.12 12.55 -11.66
CA LEU A 57 -5.89 13.31 -12.88
C LEU A 57 -7.21 13.51 -13.62
N PHE A 58 -7.56 14.76 -13.86
CA PHE A 58 -8.66 15.13 -14.74
C PHE A 58 -8.10 15.38 -16.15
N ALA A 59 -8.67 14.69 -17.14
CA ALA A 59 -8.22 14.79 -18.53
C ALA A 59 -9.41 14.76 -19.49
N ASN A 60 -9.23 15.32 -20.68
CA ASN A 60 -10.28 15.39 -21.69
C ASN A 60 -9.83 14.75 -23.01
N THR A 61 -10.75 14.18 -23.79
CA THR A 61 -10.42 13.64 -25.13
C THR A 61 -10.20 14.73 -26.19
N ASP A 62 -10.67 15.95 -25.93
CA ASP A 62 -10.48 17.14 -26.74
C ASP A 62 -9.26 17.93 -26.27
N GLU A 63 -8.26 18.05 -27.14
CA GLU A 63 -7.00 18.75 -26.88
C GLU A 63 -7.20 20.25 -26.62
N ASN A 64 -8.25 20.86 -27.18
CA ASN A 64 -8.47 22.30 -27.05
C ASN A 64 -8.89 22.71 -25.64
N ILE A 65 -9.57 21.81 -24.90
CA ILE A 65 -10.05 22.08 -23.54
C ILE A 65 -8.89 22.37 -22.58
N PRO A 66 -7.86 21.50 -22.42
CA PRO A 66 -6.71 21.81 -21.59
C PRO A 66 -5.92 23.04 -22.08
N LEU A 67 -5.81 23.25 -23.39
CA LEU A 67 -5.11 24.43 -23.93
C LEU A 67 -5.71 25.77 -23.49
N ILE A 68 -7.05 25.86 -23.38
CA ILE A 68 -7.73 27.07 -22.86
C ILE A 68 -7.26 27.43 -21.45
N PHE A 69 -6.97 26.44 -20.59
CA PHE A 69 -6.49 26.73 -19.24
C PHE A 69 -5.08 27.34 -19.24
N LEU A 70 -4.21 26.95 -20.17
CA LEU A 70 -2.87 27.53 -20.32
C LEU A 70 -2.93 29.00 -20.80
N GLU A 71 -3.88 29.34 -21.67
CA GLU A 71 -4.07 30.72 -22.13
C GLU A 71 -4.52 31.65 -20.99
N HIS A 72 -5.34 31.15 -20.07
CA HIS A 72 -5.81 31.91 -18.91
C HIS A 72 -4.74 32.10 -17.82
N GLU A 73 -3.82 31.16 -17.62
CA GLU A 73 -2.74 31.28 -16.63
C GLU A 73 -1.70 32.35 -16.97
N ASN A 74 -1.52 32.67 -18.26
CA ASN A 74 -0.62 33.75 -18.70
C ASN A 74 -1.03 35.15 -18.19
N PHE A 75 -2.28 35.35 -17.72
CA PHE A 75 -2.78 36.64 -17.24
C PHE A 75 -2.68 36.85 -15.73
N LYS A 76 -2.31 35.83 -14.93
CA LYS A 76 -2.19 35.96 -13.47
C LYS A 76 -0.90 35.29 -12.97
N HIS A 77 0.15 36.09 -12.83
CA HIS A 77 1.31 35.80 -11.99
C HIS A 77 1.92 34.39 -12.17
N SER A 78 2.15 33.95 -13.41
CA SER A 78 3.01 32.79 -13.60
C SER A 78 4.44 33.16 -13.15
N PRO A 79 5.06 32.43 -12.20
CA PRO A 79 6.43 32.70 -11.80
C PRO A 79 7.32 32.61 -13.04
N THR A 80 8.28 33.53 -13.17
CA THR A 80 9.09 33.77 -14.39
C THR A 80 9.98 32.59 -14.83
N ASN A 81 9.83 31.41 -14.23
CA ASN A 81 10.66 30.21 -14.42
C ASN A 81 9.84 28.92 -14.70
N ASN A 82 8.56 29.03 -15.03
CA ASN A 82 7.72 27.87 -15.37
C ASN A 82 7.57 27.69 -16.89
N VAL A 83 7.29 26.45 -17.29
CA VAL A 83 7.04 26.02 -18.67
C VAL A 83 5.62 25.48 -18.74
N ASN A 84 4.86 25.97 -19.72
CA ASN A 84 3.53 25.45 -19.99
C ASN A 84 3.64 24.14 -20.77
N VAL A 85 3.05 23.08 -20.22
CA VAL A 85 3.11 21.74 -20.78
C VAL A 85 1.70 21.23 -21.04
N LEU A 86 1.50 20.69 -22.24
CA LEU A 86 0.36 19.88 -22.60
C LEU A 86 0.81 18.41 -22.59
N PHE A 87 0.09 17.58 -21.85
CA PHE A 87 0.34 16.14 -21.80
C PHE A 87 -0.69 15.41 -22.65
N LYS A 88 -0.21 14.50 -23.50
CA LYS A 88 -1.04 13.57 -24.27
C LYS A 88 -0.84 12.15 -23.75
N ILE A 89 -1.83 11.62 -23.03
CA ILE A 89 -1.83 10.27 -22.50
C ILE A 89 -2.44 9.33 -23.54
N SER A 90 -1.71 8.28 -23.89
CA SER A 90 -2.22 7.14 -24.66
C SER A 90 -2.51 5.98 -23.72
N ILE A 91 -3.71 5.40 -23.82
CA ILE A 91 -4.16 4.28 -23.00
C ILE A 91 -4.59 3.13 -23.90
N SER A 92 -3.97 1.96 -23.72
CA SER A 92 -4.43 0.71 -24.33
C SER A 92 -5.69 0.23 -23.63
N GLN A 93 -6.77 0.02 -24.38
CA GLN A 93 -8.03 -0.50 -23.84
C GLN A 93 -8.11 -2.03 -23.87
N THR A 94 -7.09 -2.69 -24.41
CA THR A 94 -7.03 -4.16 -24.55
C THR A 94 -6.37 -4.86 -23.37
N ASN A 95 -5.52 -4.14 -22.64
CA ASN A 95 -4.74 -4.64 -21.52
C ASN A 95 -5.30 -4.12 -20.19
N VAL A 96 -4.91 -4.76 -19.08
CA VAL A 96 -5.29 -4.30 -17.74
C VAL A 96 -4.38 -3.14 -17.36
N PRO A 97 -4.90 -1.91 -17.22
CA PRO A 97 -4.10 -0.75 -16.89
C PRO A 97 -3.63 -0.80 -15.43
N ASN A 98 -2.50 -0.17 -15.14
CA ASN A 98 -2.00 -0.04 -13.76
C ASN A 98 -2.82 0.92 -12.89
N ALA A 99 -3.65 1.77 -13.50
CA ALA A 99 -4.53 2.71 -12.83
C ALA A 99 -5.93 2.69 -13.45
N LEU A 100 -6.95 2.89 -12.62
CA LEU A 100 -8.34 2.95 -13.07
C LEU A 100 -8.61 4.30 -13.70
N TYR A 101 -9.38 4.32 -14.78
CA TYR A 101 -9.87 5.55 -15.38
C TYR A 101 -11.32 5.37 -15.80
N ALA A 102 -12.11 6.44 -15.82
CA ALA A 102 -13.46 6.37 -16.38
C ALA A 102 -13.88 7.73 -16.94
N ASN A 103 -14.77 7.69 -17.92
CA ASN A 103 -15.50 8.86 -18.35
C ASN A 103 -16.46 9.28 -17.23
N ILE A 104 -16.31 10.51 -16.77
CA ILE A 104 -17.14 11.08 -15.69
C ILE A 104 -18.15 12.10 -16.23
N GLY A 105 -18.16 12.34 -17.53
CA GLY A 105 -19.06 13.27 -18.20
C GLY A 105 -20.55 13.02 -17.95
N THR A 106 -20.92 11.75 -17.81
CA THR A 106 -22.31 11.31 -17.59
C THR A 106 -22.77 11.41 -16.14
N VAL A 107 -21.84 11.55 -15.19
CA VAL A 107 -22.13 11.66 -13.75
C VAL A 107 -21.80 13.04 -13.17
N SER A 108 -21.12 13.88 -13.93
CA SER A 108 -20.82 15.26 -13.58
C SER A 108 -22.09 16.12 -13.59
N GLN A 109 -22.14 17.12 -12.71
CA GLN A 109 -23.19 18.15 -12.71
C GLN A 109 -23.18 18.98 -14.01
N PHE A 110 -22.02 19.01 -14.69
CA PHE A 110 -21.84 19.60 -16.00
C PHE A 110 -21.63 18.46 -16.99
N VAL A 111 -22.64 18.18 -17.82
CA VAL A 111 -22.61 17.04 -18.74
C VAL A 111 -21.62 17.31 -19.87
N HIS A 112 -20.47 16.65 -19.80
CA HIS A 112 -19.37 16.78 -20.74
C HIS A 112 -18.86 15.39 -21.11
N GLU A 113 -19.37 14.82 -22.20
CA GLU A 113 -19.12 13.44 -22.63
C GLU A 113 -17.63 13.10 -22.90
N LYS A 114 -16.73 14.06 -22.78
CA LYS A 114 -15.31 13.93 -23.08
C LYS A 114 -14.40 13.97 -21.83
N ASP A 115 -14.97 14.13 -20.64
CA ASP A 115 -14.21 14.24 -19.39
C ASP A 115 -13.90 12.89 -18.76
N TYR A 116 -12.65 12.68 -18.41
CA TYR A 116 -12.13 11.48 -17.79
C TYR A 116 -11.43 11.79 -16.47
N LEU A 117 -11.60 10.88 -15.52
CA LEU A 117 -10.84 10.87 -14.27
C LEU A 117 -9.95 9.64 -14.24
N ILE A 118 -8.67 9.81 -13.91
CA ILE A 118 -7.70 8.73 -13.69
C ILE A 118 -7.36 8.68 -12.19
N SER A 119 -7.30 7.47 -11.63
CA SER A 119 -6.99 7.25 -10.22
C SER A 119 -5.56 7.64 -9.87
N MET A 120 -5.35 7.97 -8.60
CA MET A 120 -4.01 8.21 -8.03
C MET A 120 -3.06 7.03 -8.25
N SER A 121 -1.76 7.35 -8.18
CA SER A 121 -0.66 6.38 -8.35
C SER A 121 -0.62 5.75 -9.74
N SER A 122 -1.02 6.52 -10.75
CA SER A 122 -0.90 6.13 -12.14
C SER A 122 0.54 6.30 -12.61
N ILE A 123 1.08 5.25 -13.25
CA ILE A 123 2.46 5.23 -13.75
C ILE A 123 2.43 5.24 -15.27
N TYR A 124 3.24 6.13 -15.83
CA TYR A 124 3.31 6.40 -17.25
C TYR A 124 4.74 6.21 -17.75
N ARG A 125 4.85 5.79 -19.01
CA ARG A 125 6.09 5.87 -19.76
C ARG A 125 6.17 7.20 -20.48
N ILE A 126 7.29 7.91 -20.30
CA ILE A 126 7.56 9.18 -20.96
C ILE A 126 7.97 8.90 -22.41
N GLY A 127 7.17 9.39 -23.35
CA GLY A 127 7.42 9.33 -24.79
C GLY A 127 8.24 10.52 -25.28
N THR A 128 7.84 11.08 -26.41
CA THR A 128 8.47 12.27 -26.99
C THR A 128 8.10 13.54 -26.20
N VAL A 129 9.06 14.46 -26.14
CA VAL A 129 8.90 15.82 -25.59
C VAL A 129 9.29 16.79 -26.69
N GLU A 130 8.32 17.54 -27.21
CA GLU A 130 8.50 18.44 -28.35
C GLU A 130 7.71 19.72 -28.19
N ALA A 131 8.07 20.78 -28.93
CA ALA A 131 7.29 22.01 -28.93
C ALA A 131 6.01 21.78 -29.72
N LEU A 132 4.87 22.27 -29.22
CA LEU A 132 3.60 22.15 -29.91
C LEU A 132 3.65 23.02 -31.19
N PRO A 133 3.42 22.45 -32.40
CA PRO A 133 3.65 23.18 -33.66
C PRO A 133 2.84 24.47 -33.79
N GLU A 134 1.61 24.45 -33.28
CA GLU A 134 0.68 25.58 -33.36
C GLU A 134 0.98 26.67 -32.32
N ILE A 135 1.56 26.28 -31.17
CA ILE A 135 1.87 27.18 -30.04
C ILE A 135 3.28 26.84 -29.51
N PRO A 136 4.36 27.39 -30.10
CA PRO A 136 5.73 27.01 -29.76
C PRO A 136 6.14 27.32 -28.30
N SER A 137 5.37 28.14 -27.58
CA SER A 137 5.56 28.40 -26.15
C SER A 137 5.03 27.29 -25.25
N VAL A 138 4.31 26.31 -25.79
CA VAL A 138 3.78 25.15 -25.08
C VAL A 138 4.55 23.90 -25.55
N TRP A 139 4.93 23.05 -24.60
CA TRP A 139 5.57 21.77 -24.88
C TRP A 139 4.55 20.64 -24.81
N LEU A 140 4.54 19.77 -25.82
CA LEU A 140 3.78 18.53 -25.85
C LEU A 140 4.62 17.38 -25.30
N ILE A 141 4.12 16.74 -24.25
CA ILE A 141 4.72 15.53 -23.66
C ILE A 141 3.79 14.35 -23.89
N HIS A 142 4.29 13.36 -24.62
CA HIS A 142 3.57 12.11 -24.81
C HIS A 142 3.78 11.20 -23.61
N LEU A 143 2.70 10.67 -23.06
CA LEU A 143 2.69 9.69 -21.99
C LEU A 143 1.96 8.44 -22.47
N THR A 144 2.40 7.27 -22.03
CA THR A 144 1.65 6.02 -22.20
C THR A 144 1.35 5.45 -20.83
N LEU A 145 0.06 5.27 -20.50
CA LEU A 145 -0.33 4.61 -19.25
C LEU A 145 0.12 3.15 -19.32
N LEU A 146 0.86 2.70 -18.29
CA LEU A 146 1.40 1.36 -18.29
C LEU A 146 0.36 0.31 -17.89
N ASP A 147 0.58 -0.90 -18.40
CA ASP A 147 -0.22 -2.07 -18.06
C ASP A 147 0.37 -2.76 -16.82
N GLN A 148 -0.45 -3.54 -16.10
CA GLN A 148 0.01 -4.28 -14.91
C GLN A 148 1.09 -5.33 -15.21
N ASP A 149 1.16 -5.80 -16.46
CA ASP A 149 2.11 -6.81 -16.92
C ASP A 149 3.41 -6.22 -17.51
N ASP A 150 3.59 -4.89 -17.47
CA ASP A 150 4.81 -4.25 -17.97
C ASP A 150 6.02 -4.75 -17.16
N GLN A 151 6.92 -5.47 -17.85
CA GLN A 151 8.07 -6.13 -17.24
C GLN A 151 9.05 -5.14 -16.61
N GLU A 152 9.13 -3.91 -17.11
CA GLU A 152 10.03 -2.89 -16.57
C GLU A 152 9.43 -2.27 -15.31
N LEU A 153 8.11 -2.09 -15.25
CA LEU A 153 7.41 -1.73 -14.02
C LEU A 153 7.58 -2.84 -12.97
N ILE A 154 7.38 -4.11 -13.34
CA ILE A 154 7.57 -5.26 -12.45
C ILE A 154 9.01 -5.33 -11.94
N ASN A 155 9.99 -5.23 -12.83
CA ASN A 155 11.41 -5.23 -12.48
C ASN A 155 11.77 -4.01 -11.62
N SER A 156 11.21 -2.83 -11.89
CA SER A 156 11.43 -1.64 -11.06
C SER A 156 10.85 -1.85 -9.67
N ILE A 157 9.65 -2.43 -9.54
CA ILE A 157 9.04 -2.79 -8.24
C ILE A 157 9.86 -3.86 -7.52
N GLN A 158 10.40 -4.84 -8.23
CA GLN A 158 11.23 -5.91 -7.66
C GLN A 158 12.62 -5.42 -7.27
N ASN A 159 13.20 -4.47 -8.02
CA ASN A 159 14.49 -3.84 -7.75
C ASN A 159 14.39 -2.68 -6.74
N ILE A 160 13.19 -2.29 -6.30
CA ILE A 160 13.03 -1.47 -5.08
C ILE A 160 13.60 -2.21 -3.86
N ASP A 161 13.73 -3.54 -3.92
CA ASP A 161 14.71 -4.24 -3.10
C ASP A 161 16.07 -4.23 -3.82
N THR A 162 17.02 -3.48 -3.25
CA THR A 162 18.49 -3.72 -3.22
C THR A 162 19.51 -2.84 -3.97
N ASP A 163 19.19 -1.85 -4.81
CA ASP A 163 20.29 -1.03 -5.40
C ASP A 163 20.12 0.50 -5.34
N GLU A 164 21.10 1.11 -4.64
CA GLU A 164 21.65 2.47 -4.71
C GLU A 164 20.67 3.65 -4.84
N PHE A 165 20.01 3.99 -3.73
CA PHE A 165 19.60 5.38 -3.45
C PHE A 165 20.56 6.00 -2.43
N TYR A 166 21.36 6.97 -2.90
CA TYR A 166 22.13 7.83 -2.01
C TYR A 166 21.15 8.67 -1.16
N ASP A 167 21.31 8.53 0.17
CA ASP A 167 20.73 9.31 1.28
C ASP A 167 19.35 8.90 1.85
N ASP A 168 18.89 7.65 1.68
CA ASP A 168 17.54 7.22 2.11
C ASP A 168 17.47 5.90 2.93
N ASP A 169 18.45 5.65 3.81
CA ASP A 169 18.43 4.53 4.77
C ASP A 169 17.10 4.43 5.54
N TYR A 170 16.44 5.57 5.78
CA TYR A 170 15.16 5.63 6.45
C TYR A 170 14.01 5.06 5.58
N LEU A 171 13.92 5.40 4.29
CA LEU A 171 12.86 4.88 3.43
C LEU A 171 13.05 3.41 3.10
N ALA A 172 14.29 2.94 2.88
CA ALA A 172 14.57 1.52 2.70
C ALA A 172 14.22 0.73 3.97
N LEU A 173 14.60 1.24 5.15
CA LEU A 173 14.23 0.64 6.43
C LEU A 173 12.72 0.64 6.66
N VAL A 174 12.03 1.75 6.36
CA VAL A 174 10.57 1.85 6.48
C VAL A 174 9.90 0.90 5.49
N GLY A 175 10.36 0.83 4.24
CA GLY A 175 9.87 -0.10 3.22
C GLY A 175 10.02 -1.55 3.65
N SER A 176 11.20 -1.94 4.13
CA SER A 176 11.45 -3.27 4.70
C SER A 176 10.54 -3.55 5.91
N ASN A 177 10.39 -2.58 6.82
CA ASN A 177 9.53 -2.73 8.00
C ASN A 177 8.05 -2.88 7.62
N ILE A 178 7.57 -2.13 6.63
CA ILE A 178 6.21 -2.25 6.11
C ILE A 178 6.03 -3.61 5.43
N SER A 179 6.97 -4.02 4.59
CA SER A 179 6.96 -5.31 3.90
C SER A 179 6.93 -6.47 4.89
N ASP A 180 7.83 -6.49 5.88
CA ASP A 180 7.87 -7.52 6.93
C ASP A 180 6.56 -7.59 7.72
N LYS A 181 5.97 -6.44 8.08
CA LYS A 181 4.68 -6.37 8.80
C LYS A 181 3.49 -6.81 7.95
N LEU A 182 3.43 -6.42 6.68
CA LEU A 182 2.39 -6.88 5.76
C LEU A 182 2.52 -8.38 5.47
N ASN A 183 3.76 -8.89 5.44
CA ASN A 183 4.05 -10.31 5.28
C ASN A 183 3.71 -11.14 6.52
N GLN A 184 3.67 -10.54 7.72
CA GLN A 184 3.35 -11.27 8.96
C GLN A 184 1.95 -11.91 8.93
N PHE A 185 1.03 -11.35 8.15
CA PHE A 185 -0.33 -11.86 8.01
C PHE A 185 -0.89 -11.72 6.57
N LYS A 186 -0.21 -12.34 5.59
CA LYS A 186 -0.65 -12.46 4.19
C LYS A 186 -2.11 -12.94 4.03
N SER A 187 -2.59 -13.82 4.91
CA SER A 187 -3.96 -14.33 4.86
C SER A 187 -5.00 -13.39 5.48
N THR A 188 -4.62 -12.21 6.00
CA THR A 188 -5.56 -11.26 6.62
C THR A 188 -6.68 -10.85 5.66
N ARG A 189 -6.37 -10.58 4.39
CA ARG A 189 -7.38 -10.24 3.38
C ARG A 189 -8.40 -11.36 3.17
N LYS A 190 -7.92 -12.59 2.95
CA LYS A 190 -8.78 -13.77 2.77
C LYS A 190 -9.62 -14.03 4.02
N LEU A 191 -9.04 -13.81 5.21
CA LEU A 191 -9.77 -13.92 6.47
C LEU A 191 -10.85 -12.84 6.57
N CYS A 192 -10.59 -11.60 6.14
CA CYS A 192 -11.61 -10.55 6.09
C CYS A 192 -12.74 -10.92 5.14
N GLU A 193 -12.41 -11.43 3.95
CA GLU A 193 -13.38 -11.86 2.94
C GLU A 193 -14.26 -13.03 3.43
N GLN A 194 -13.73 -13.93 4.25
CA GLN A 194 -14.49 -15.05 4.82
C GLN A 194 -15.31 -14.67 6.05
N THR A 195 -14.83 -13.73 6.86
CA THR A 195 -15.43 -13.42 8.16
C THR A 195 -16.42 -12.27 8.08
N LEU A 196 -16.15 -11.27 7.24
CA LEU A 196 -17.09 -10.20 6.94
C LEU A 196 -18.00 -10.68 5.79
N LYS A 197 -19.30 -10.35 5.84
CA LYS A 197 -20.22 -10.65 4.73
C LYS A 197 -19.60 -10.14 3.41
N PRO A 198 -19.68 -10.89 2.30
CA PRO A 198 -18.93 -10.66 1.05
C PRO A 198 -19.29 -9.36 0.31
N GLU A 199 -20.08 -8.47 0.91
CA GLU A 199 -20.29 -7.12 0.40
C GLU A 199 -18.96 -6.34 0.54
N ALA A 200 -18.24 -6.17 -0.57
CA ALA A 200 -16.91 -5.55 -0.66
C ALA A 200 -16.78 -4.21 0.10
N LYS A 201 -17.90 -3.49 0.31
CA LYS A 201 -17.99 -2.26 1.08
C LYS A 201 -17.53 -2.37 2.54
N HIS A 202 -17.56 -3.57 3.14
CA HIS A 202 -17.20 -3.76 4.55
C HIS A 202 -15.73 -4.17 4.75
N ILE A 203 -15.14 -4.85 3.76
CA ILE A 203 -13.78 -5.40 3.85
C ILE A 203 -12.72 -4.32 3.62
N ARG A 204 -12.94 -3.44 2.63
CA ARG A 204 -11.96 -2.41 2.25
C ARG A 204 -11.65 -1.43 3.40
N PRO A 205 -12.64 -0.87 4.13
CA PRO A 205 -12.35 0.06 5.21
C PRO A 205 -11.54 -0.57 6.36
N VAL A 206 -11.84 -1.83 6.72
CA VAL A 206 -11.11 -2.55 7.78
C VAL A 206 -9.65 -2.74 7.39
N LEU A 207 -9.39 -3.27 6.19
CA LEU A 207 -8.02 -3.48 5.69
C LEU A 207 -7.26 -2.17 5.55
N LEU A 208 -7.94 -1.09 5.11
CA LEU A 208 -7.33 0.23 5.01
C LEU A 208 -6.84 0.73 6.37
N HIS A 209 -7.70 0.73 7.39
CA HIS A 209 -7.31 1.16 8.73
C HIS A 209 -6.23 0.25 9.34
N TYR A 210 -6.31 -1.06 9.12
CA TYR A 210 -5.28 -1.99 9.57
C TYR A 210 -3.92 -1.69 8.92
N ASN A 211 -3.87 -1.54 7.60
CA ASN A 211 -2.64 -1.23 6.88
C ASN A 211 -2.10 0.16 7.22
N MET A 212 -2.97 1.16 7.40
CA MET A 212 -2.54 2.48 7.90
C MET A 212 -1.92 2.38 9.29
N GLY A 213 -2.42 1.51 10.16
CA GLY A 213 -1.79 1.23 11.45
C GLY A 213 -0.38 0.67 11.31
N ILE A 214 -0.18 -0.28 10.37
CA ILE A 214 1.14 -0.85 10.06
C ILE A 214 2.10 0.24 9.56
N ILE A 215 1.63 1.09 8.64
CA ILE A 215 2.42 2.17 8.06
C ILE A 215 2.83 3.18 9.12
N TYR A 216 1.89 3.66 9.95
CA TYR A 216 2.23 4.59 11.02
C TYR A 216 3.18 3.99 12.06
N ASP A 217 3.05 2.69 12.37
CA ASP A 217 4.00 2.03 13.28
C ASP A 217 5.40 1.90 12.68
N ALA A 218 5.51 1.64 11.37
CA ALA A 218 6.80 1.64 10.67
C ALA A 218 7.43 3.04 10.62
N LEU A 219 6.60 4.09 10.54
CA LEU A 219 7.02 5.49 10.62
C LEU A 219 7.28 5.98 12.06
N ASN A 220 7.18 5.10 13.06
CA ASN A 220 7.29 5.42 14.49
C ASN A 220 6.25 6.41 15.03
N ASP A 221 5.16 6.66 14.30
CA ASP A 221 4.00 7.44 14.79
C ASP A 221 3.03 6.48 15.52
N PHE A 222 3.49 5.97 16.66
CA PHE A 222 2.82 4.88 17.39
C PHE A 222 1.41 5.26 17.85
N ASN A 223 1.16 6.53 18.20
CA ASN A 223 -0.17 6.98 18.60
C ASN A 223 -1.15 6.91 17.42
N LYS A 224 -0.76 7.41 16.23
CA LYS A 224 -1.60 7.25 15.04
C LYS A 224 -1.77 5.79 14.66
N ALA A 225 -0.73 4.97 14.80
CA ALA A 225 -0.83 3.53 14.56
C ALA A 225 -1.93 2.89 15.42
N LEU A 226 -1.89 3.12 16.74
CA LEU A 226 -2.90 2.65 17.69
C LEU A 226 -4.30 3.16 17.36
N ASP A 227 -4.44 4.41 16.95
CA ASP A 227 -5.75 4.98 16.59
C ASP A 227 -6.34 4.38 15.32
N GLN A 228 -5.50 4.06 14.33
CA GLN A 228 -5.93 3.33 13.14
C GLN A 228 -6.33 1.88 13.49
N TYR A 229 -5.56 1.18 14.32
CA TYR A 229 -5.93 -0.15 14.80
C TYR A 229 -7.26 -0.15 15.58
N LYS A 230 -7.49 0.84 16.44
CA LYS A 230 -8.77 1.02 17.15
C LYS A 230 -9.93 1.27 16.18
N SER A 231 -9.70 2.03 15.12
CA SER A 231 -10.69 2.28 14.07
C SER A 231 -11.03 1.00 13.30
N ALA A 232 -10.04 0.16 12.96
CA ALA A 232 -10.28 -1.15 12.37
C ALA A 232 -11.11 -2.05 13.29
N ILE A 233 -10.79 -2.11 14.60
CA ILE A 233 -11.58 -2.86 15.60
C ILE A 233 -13.01 -2.34 15.67
N LYS A 234 -13.21 -1.02 15.70
CA LYS A 234 -14.53 -0.41 15.74
C LYS A 234 -15.37 -0.80 14.53
N LEU A 235 -14.80 -0.71 13.32
CA LEU A 235 -15.48 -1.10 12.10
C LEU A 235 -15.87 -2.57 12.09
N ILE A 236 -14.98 -3.48 12.50
CA ILE A 236 -15.31 -4.90 12.62
C ILE A 236 -16.52 -5.07 13.56
N ARG A 237 -16.51 -4.44 14.74
CA ARG A 237 -17.63 -4.49 15.69
C ARG A 237 -18.93 -3.93 15.13
N ASP A 238 -18.85 -2.83 14.39
CA ASP A 238 -20.02 -2.18 13.78
C ASP A 238 -20.65 -3.07 12.68
N TYR A 239 -19.83 -3.86 11.97
CA TYR A 239 -20.29 -4.80 10.94
C TYR A 239 -20.81 -6.13 11.51
N GLU A 240 -20.28 -6.55 12.66
CA GLU A 240 -20.77 -7.69 13.44
C GLU A 240 -22.07 -7.32 14.16
N GLN A 241 -23.18 -7.21 13.44
CA GLN A 241 -24.49 -7.05 14.07
C GLN A 241 -24.81 -8.31 14.91
N HIS A 242 -24.64 -8.20 16.23
CA HIS A 242 -25.16 -9.01 17.35
C HIS A 242 -24.98 -10.54 17.40
N ASP A 243 -24.63 -11.24 16.31
CA ASP A 243 -24.56 -12.72 16.28
C ASP A 243 -23.18 -13.32 15.94
N ALA A 244 -22.14 -12.49 15.83
CA ALA A 244 -20.79 -13.02 15.61
C ALA A 244 -20.27 -13.75 16.87
N PRO A 245 -19.65 -14.93 16.74
CA PRO A 245 -19.10 -15.66 17.87
C PRO A 245 -18.10 -14.76 18.61
N LYS A 246 -18.20 -14.72 19.94
CA LYS A 246 -17.31 -13.93 20.79
C LYS A 246 -15.85 -14.17 20.39
N GLY A 247 -15.21 -13.13 19.84
CA GLY A 247 -13.80 -13.12 19.49
C GLY A 247 -13.51 -13.40 18.01
N ASN A 248 -14.01 -12.57 17.10
CA ASN A 248 -13.65 -12.63 15.68
C ASN A 248 -12.15 -12.81 15.45
N LEU A 249 -11.78 -13.81 14.64
CA LEU A 249 -10.38 -14.12 14.31
C LEU A 249 -9.63 -12.93 13.67
N LEU A 250 -10.33 -11.98 13.05
CA LEU A 250 -9.80 -10.72 12.52
C LEU A 250 -9.20 -9.80 13.59
N PHE A 251 -9.59 -9.94 14.84
CA PHE A 251 -9.01 -9.15 15.91
C PHE A 251 -7.59 -9.61 16.26
N ALA A 252 -7.23 -10.87 15.98
CA ALA A 252 -5.90 -11.41 16.31
C ALA A 252 -4.74 -10.63 15.67
N PRO A 253 -4.70 -10.40 14.33
CA PRO A 253 -3.61 -9.64 13.73
C PRO A 253 -3.56 -8.18 14.22
N ILE A 254 -4.73 -7.57 14.51
CA ILE A 254 -4.81 -6.20 15.00
C ILE A 254 -4.23 -6.10 16.42
N TYR A 255 -4.68 -6.94 17.35
CA TYR A 255 -4.16 -6.95 18.71
C TYR A 255 -2.69 -7.33 18.76
N SER A 256 -2.23 -8.27 17.91
CA SER A 256 -0.82 -8.62 17.83
C SER A 256 0.06 -7.41 17.45
N ASN A 257 -0.35 -6.67 16.41
CA ASN A 257 0.36 -5.47 15.98
C ASN A 257 0.27 -4.32 16.98
N MET A 258 -0.87 -4.13 17.66
CA MET A 258 -0.98 -3.19 18.77
C MET A 258 -0.03 -3.55 19.90
N GLY A 259 0.10 -4.83 20.23
CA GLY A 259 1.03 -5.30 21.26
C GLY A 259 2.48 -5.00 20.91
N LEU A 260 2.88 -5.26 19.67
CA LEU A 260 4.19 -4.86 19.15
C LEU A 260 4.40 -3.34 19.19
N THR A 261 3.37 -2.55 18.84
CA THR A 261 3.40 -1.09 18.91
C THR A 261 3.67 -0.60 20.34
N TYR A 262 2.93 -1.14 21.32
CA TYR A 262 3.17 -0.83 22.73
C TYR A 262 4.55 -1.26 23.20
N GLN A 263 5.08 -2.38 22.70
CA GLN A 263 6.43 -2.81 23.04
C GLN A 263 7.48 -1.81 22.53
N LYS A 264 7.33 -1.29 21.31
CA LYS A 264 8.20 -0.22 20.78
C LYS A 264 8.11 1.08 21.58
N MET A 265 6.96 1.34 22.21
CA MET A 265 6.76 2.45 23.15
C MET A 265 7.31 2.14 24.56
N ASN A 266 7.97 1.00 24.78
CA ASN A 266 8.42 0.49 26.09
C ASN A 266 7.27 0.29 27.11
N MET A 267 6.05 0.03 26.63
CA MET A 267 4.86 -0.20 27.46
C MET A 267 4.56 -1.70 27.59
N SER A 268 5.48 -2.44 28.20
CA SER A 268 5.45 -3.92 28.29
C SER A 268 4.11 -4.51 28.80
N ILE A 269 3.48 -3.90 29.82
CA ILE A 269 2.18 -4.36 30.35
C ILE A 269 1.10 -4.34 29.26
N HIS A 270 1.05 -3.26 28.48
CA HIS A 270 0.09 -3.12 27.38
C HIS A 270 0.44 -4.05 26.22
N ALA A 271 1.73 -4.22 25.93
CA ALA A 271 2.21 -5.16 24.93
C ALA A 271 1.71 -6.57 25.23
N PHE A 272 1.96 -7.07 26.44
CA PHE A 272 1.49 -8.39 26.86
C PHE A 272 -0.04 -8.51 26.83
N ASP A 273 -0.80 -7.57 27.39
CA ASP A 273 -2.26 -7.61 27.36
C ASP A 273 -2.79 -7.79 25.92
N HIS A 274 -2.24 -7.05 24.96
CA HIS A 274 -2.70 -7.11 23.58
C HIS A 274 -2.24 -8.40 22.87
N VAL A 275 -0.99 -8.82 23.02
CA VAL A 275 -0.53 -10.07 22.38
C VAL A 275 -1.23 -11.30 23.00
N PHE A 276 -1.51 -11.31 24.31
CA PHE A 276 -2.29 -12.38 24.95
C PHE A 276 -3.75 -12.40 24.50
N ARG A 277 -4.38 -11.25 24.27
CA ARG A 277 -5.70 -11.19 23.63
C ARG A 277 -5.69 -11.83 22.24
N ALA A 278 -4.69 -11.50 21.43
CA ALA A 278 -4.53 -12.11 20.11
C ALA A 278 -4.38 -13.64 20.21
N LEU A 279 -3.54 -14.12 21.13
CA LEU A 279 -3.37 -15.56 21.38
C LEU A 279 -4.67 -16.22 21.82
N THR A 280 -5.39 -15.60 22.76
CA THR A 280 -6.68 -16.12 23.27
C THR A 280 -7.71 -16.26 22.16
N ILE A 281 -7.76 -15.29 21.24
CA ILE A 281 -8.65 -15.35 20.07
C ILE A 281 -8.28 -16.57 19.20
N ILE A 282 -6.99 -16.73 18.87
CA ILE A 282 -6.54 -17.84 18.03
C ILE A 282 -6.83 -19.19 18.69
N SER A 283 -6.53 -19.35 19.98
CA SER A 283 -6.77 -20.60 20.73
C SER A 283 -8.25 -20.98 20.84
N ASN A 284 -9.17 -20.02 20.69
CA ASN A 284 -10.61 -20.29 20.66
C ASN A 284 -11.13 -20.71 19.27
N HIS A 285 -10.28 -20.77 18.25
CA HIS A 285 -10.64 -21.15 16.87
C HIS A 285 -10.05 -22.52 16.50
N PRO A 286 -10.69 -23.25 15.55
CA PRO A 286 -10.21 -24.58 15.15
C PRO A 286 -8.79 -24.56 14.58
N GLU A 287 -7.93 -25.45 15.08
CA GLU A 287 -6.51 -25.54 14.70
C GLU A 287 -6.28 -25.97 13.24
N ASN A 288 -7.27 -26.57 12.59
CA ASN A 288 -7.15 -27.20 11.26
C ASN A 288 -7.27 -26.22 10.07
N SER A 289 -7.08 -24.92 10.28
CA SER A 289 -7.10 -23.92 9.20
C SER A 289 -5.71 -23.36 8.89
N LEU A 290 -5.46 -23.03 7.61
CA LEU A 290 -4.28 -22.29 7.17
C LEU A 290 -4.12 -20.98 7.94
N PHE A 291 -5.23 -20.28 8.19
CA PHE A 291 -5.26 -19.05 8.99
C PHE A 291 -4.73 -19.25 10.41
N HIS A 292 -5.09 -20.35 11.07
CA HIS A 292 -4.64 -20.62 12.44
C HIS A 292 -3.11 -20.74 12.52
N SER A 293 -2.49 -21.47 11.60
CA SER A 293 -1.03 -21.67 11.59
C SER A 293 -0.28 -20.36 11.32
N GLU A 294 -0.76 -19.57 10.35
CA GLU A 294 -0.17 -18.28 10.04
C GLU A 294 -0.33 -17.27 11.18
N LEU A 295 -1.56 -17.10 11.69
CA LEU A 295 -1.83 -16.19 12.81
C LEU A 295 -1.04 -16.57 14.06
N SER A 296 -0.97 -17.87 14.37
CA SER A 296 -0.19 -18.39 15.49
C SER A 296 1.29 -18.04 15.34
N SER A 297 1.86 -18.21 14.14
CA SER A 297 3.26 -17.90 13.89
C SER A 297 3.59 -16.44 14.18
N GLY A 298 2.76 -15.50 13.70
CA GLY A 298 2.94 -14.07 13.93
C GLY A 298 2.79 -13.67 15.39
N VAL A 299 1.78 -14.23 16.08
CA VAL A 299 1.54 -13.94 17.50
C VAL A 299 2.67 -14.48 18.39
N TYR A 300 3.11 -15.71 18.18
CA TYR A 300 4.23 -16.29 18.93
C TYR A 300 5.54 -15.56 18.65
N PHE A 301 5.76 -15.11 17.42
CA PHE A 301 6.93 -14.28 17.09
C PHE A 301 6.91 -12.97 17.89
N ASN A 302 5.78 -12.26 17.92
CA ASN A 302 5.65 -11.00 18.66
C ASN A 302 5.77 -11.21 20.18
N LEU A 303 5.32 -12.35 20.72
CA LEU A 303 5.58 -12.74 22.12
C LEU A 303 7.07 -12.95 22.37
N GLY A 304 7.73 -13.75 21.52
CA GLY A 304 9.17 -13.99 21.63
C GLY A 304 9.97 -12.70 21.61
N TYR A 305 9.60 -11.77 20.72
CA TYR A 305 10.20 -10.43 20.67
C TYR A 305 9.95 -9.63 21.94
N THR A 306 8.71 -9.58 22.42
CA THR A 306 8.34 -8.82 23.63
C THR A 306 9.08 -9.33 24.88
N VAL A 307 9.25 -10.64 24.98
CA VAL A 307 9.93 -11.32 26.09
C VAL A 307 11.46 -11.19 25.97
N HIS A 308 12.01 -11.26 24.76
CA HIS A 308 13.44 -11.06 24.50
C HIS A 308 13.88 -9.65 24.89
N GLN A 309 13.07 -8.63 24.56
CA GLN A 309 13.31 -7.24 24.95
C GLN A 309 13.29 -7.01 26.48
N GLN A 310 12.78 -7.97 27.26
CA GLN A 310 12.83 -7.95 28.73
C GLN A 310 14.03 -8.73 29.28
N GLY A 311 14.93 -9.23 28.42
CA GLY A 311 16.10 -10.02 28.81
C GLY A 311 15.78 -11.49 29.15
N GLN A 312 14.54 -11.95 28.95
CA GLN A 312 14.12 -13.31 29.29
C GLN A 312 14.42 -14.27 28.12
N ILE A 313 15.71 -14.49 27.83
CA ILE A 313 16.21 -15.19 26.64
C ILE A 313 15.60 -16.60 26.49
N ARG A 314 15.53 -17.39 27.58
CA ARG A 314 15.03 -18.78 27.53
C ARG A 314 13.55 -18.85 27.17
N GLU A 315 12.74 -17.95 27.73
CA GLU A 315 11.32 -17.90 27.46
C GLU A 315 11.05 -17.36 26.05
N ALA A 316 11.80 -16.35 25.61
CA ALA A 316 11.76 -15.85 24.24
C ALA A 316 12.05 -16.95 23.21
N LYS A 317 13.09 -17.77 23.46
CA LYS A 317 13.43 -18.91 22.61
C LYS A 317 12.27 -19.89 22.47
N ASN A 318 11.59 -20.23 23.56
CA ASN A 318 10.43 -21.13 23.52
C ASN A 318 9.32 -20.55 22.60
N TYR A 319 9.01 -19.26 22.73
CA TYR A 319 8.02 -18.62 21.86
C TYR A 319 8.45 -18.59 20.39
N TYR A 320 9.72 -18.31 20.09
CA TYR A 320 10.23 -18.37 18.73
C TYR A 320 10.22 -19.78 18.14
N GLU A 321 10.48 -20.82 18.93
CA GLU A 321 10.34 -22.23 18.50
C GLU A 321 8.88 -22.58 18.17
N HIS A 322 7.92 -22.09 18.96
CA HIS A 322 6.50 -22.22 18.66
C HIS A 322 6.09 -21.48 17.37
N ALA A 323 6.64 -20.29 17.13
CA ALA A 323 6.43 -19.54 15.89
C ALA A 323 6.98 -20.33 14.68
N LEU A 324 8.20 -20.86 14.79
CA LEU A 324 8.87 -21.62 13.74
C LEU A 324 8.09 -22.87 13.37
N LYS A 325 7.68 -23.66 14.37
CA LYS A 325 6.85 -24.86 14.16
C LYS A 325 5.53 -24.53 13.46
N SER A 326 4.97 -23.35 13.72
CA SER A 326 3.74 -22.90 13.05
C SER A 326 3.99 -22.48 11.60
N LEU A 327 5.09 -21.75 11.32
CA LEU A 327 5.50 -21.40 9.94
C LEU A 327 5.70 -22.63 9.06
N GLN A 328 6.40 -23.64 9.59
CA GLN A 328 6.74 -24.87 8.86
C GLN A 328 5.53 -25.73 8.46
N LYS A 329 4.33 -25.45 9.01
CA LYS A 329 3.10 -26.13 8.58
C LYS A 329 2.61 -25.68 7.20
N TYR A 330 3.02 -24.50 6.73
CA TYR A 330 2.51 -23.91 5.49
C TYR A 330 3.54 -23.21 4.61
N LEU A 331 4.78 -23.04 5.08
CA LEU A 331 5.91 -22.52 4.29
C LEU A 331 7.02 -23.58 4.18
N PRO A 332 7.74 -23.63 3.05
CA PRO A 332 8.90 -24.50 2.92
C PRO A 332 10.07 -23.96 3.76
N ASN A 333 11.02 -24.84 4.10
CA ASN A 333 12.13 -24.53 5.01
C ASN A 333 13.11 -23.46 4.48
N ASP A 334 13.17 -23.28 3.16
CA ASP A 334 13.98 -22.28 2.47
C ASP A 334 13.28 -20.92 2.36
N HIS A 335 12.03 -20.80 2.82
CA HIS A 335 11.31 -19.53 2.79
C HIS A 335 12.04 -18.48 3.65
N PRO A 336 12.22 -17.23 3.18
CA PRO A 336 13.00 -16.20 3.88
C PRO A 336 12.59 -15.98 5.34
N THR A 337 11.29 -15.98 5.65
CA THR A 337 10.79 -15.85 7.03
C THR A 337 11.20 -17.01 7.94
N VAL A 338 11.28 -18.23 7.40
CA VAL A 338 11.71 -19.42 8.16
C VAL A 338 13.22 -19.34 8.43
N VAL A 339 13.99 -18.94 7.42
CA VAL A 339 15.44 -18.71 7.55
C VAL A 339 15.74 -17.62 8.59
N LYS A 340 15.10 -16.44 8.48
CA LYS A 340 15.24 -15.34 9.46
C LYS A 340 14.98 -15.82 10.89
N LEU A 341 13.95 -16.64 11.11
CA LEU A 341 13.62 -17.14 12.44
C LEU A 341 14.63 -18.18 12.96
N HIS A 342 15.19 -19.01 12.07
CA HIS A 342 16.32 -19.87 12.42
C HIS A 342 17.54 -19.07 12.85
N ASP A 343 17.86 -17.97 12.17
CA ASP A 343 18.97 -17.09 12.52
C ASP A 343 18.78 -16.44 13.89
N ILE A 344 17.55 -15.95 14.17
CA ILE A 344 17.19 -15.43 15.50
C ILE A 344 17.40 -16.51 16.58
N LEU A 345 16.90 -17.73 16.36
CA LEU A 345 17.08 -18.83 17.31
C LEU A 345 18.55 -19.21 17.52
N ASN A 346 19.39 -19.10 16.50
CA ASN A 346 20.82 -19.34 16.61
C ASN A 346 21.53 -18.22 17.38
N SER A 347 21.17 -16.96 17.15
CA SER A 347 21.71 -15.82 17.90
C SER A 347 21.38 -15.94 19.41
N LEU A 348 20.15 -16.30 19.77
CA LEU A 348 19.73 -16.50 21.16
C LEU A 348 20.47 -17.65 21.85
N LYS A 349 20.87 -18.70 21.12
CA LYS A 349 21.71 -19.77 21.69
C LYS A 349 23.08 -19.23 22.07
N SER A 350 23.70 -18.42 21.21
CA SER A 350 24.98 -17.79 21.52
C SER A 350 24.88 -16.82 22.71
N GLU A 351 23.78 -16.07 22.81
CA GLU A 351 23.52 -15.18 23.96
C GLU A 351 23.38 -15.98 25.28
N ASP A 352 22.61 -17.07 25.32
CA ASP A 352 22.45 -17.92 26.53
C ASP A 352 23.75 -18.67 26.91
N GLU A 353 24.65 -18.94 25.96
CA GLU A 353 25.97 -19.52 26.22
C GLU A 353 26.95 -18.49 26.81
N THR A 354 26.96 -17.27 26.27
CA THR A 354 27.79 -16.18 26.82
C THR A 354 27.36 -15.77 28.23
N ALA A 355 26.06 -15.70 28.49
CA ALA A 355 25.52 -15.38 29.82
C ALA A 355 25.89 -16.44 30.89
N LYS A 356 26.07 -17.70 30.50
CA LYS A 356 26.52 -18.78 31.41
C LYS A 356 28.02 -18.78 31.69
N HIS A 357 28.80 -17.94 31.01
CA HIS A 357 30.25 -17.83 31.19
C HIS A 357 30.67 -16.51 31.84
N SER A 358 29.71 -15.63 32.13
CA SER A 358 29.91 -14.33 32.80
C SER A 358 29.51 -14.31 34.29
N ASP A 359 28.91 -15.39 34.79
CA ASP A 359 28.62 -15.65 36.22
C ASP A 359 29.63 -16.65 36.79
#